data_AF-A0A2V6UJB7-F1
#
_entry.id   AF-A0A2V6UJB7-F1
#
_cell.length_a   1.000
_cell.length_b   1.000
_cell.length_c   1.000
_cell.angle_alpha   90.00
_cell.angle_beta   90.00
_cell.angle_gamma   90.00
#
_symmetry.space_group_name_H-M   'P 1'
#
loop_
_entity.id
_entity.type
_entity.pdbx_description
1 polymer ?
#
loop_
_entity_poly.entity_id
_entity_poly.type
_entity_poly.pdbx_seq_one_letter_code
_entity_poly.pdbx_strand_id
1 'polypeptide(L)'
;MDYTAVGQTTHLAARMEQLATPGSILLTADTLRLAEGYVQVTPLGPTPVKGLVEPVGVYEVTGAGPVRTRFQATAARGLTRFVGRDAELDQLRRALQLAGDGRGQVVAVVGEAGVGKSRLLYEFTHSHRTQGWLVLESGSVSYGKATAYLPLIDLLRAYFKVQDHDDQRQIREKVIGKLIALDRSLEPFSAPFLGLLDVPVDDTVWQALDPPQRRQRTLDGAKRLLLRESQLQPVLLIFEDLHWIDSET
;
A
#
# COMPACT_ATOMS: atom_id res chain seq x y z
N MET A 1 7.58 -35.26 -13.38
CA MET A 1 6.81 -34.76 -14.54
C MET A 1 7.20 -33.31 -14.71
N ASP A 2 7.90 -32.98 -15.78
CA ASP A 2 8.17 -31.58 -16.10
C ASP A 2 6.92 -30.95 -16.72
N TYR A 3 6.47 -29.86 -16.12
CA TYR A 3 5.29 -29.12 -16.56
C TYR A 3 5.75 -27.96 -17.45
N THR A 4 5.62 -28.11 -18.77
CA THR A 4 6.03 -27.08 -19.74
C THR A 4 4.80 -26.35 -20.28
N ALA A 5 4.81 -25.02 -20.20
CA ALA A 5 3.81 -24.18 -20.83
C ALA A 5 4.06 -24.09 -22.35
N VAL A 6 3.10 -24.55 -23.16
CA VAL A 6 3.21 -24.56 -24.63
C VAL A 6 2.14 -23.64 -25.23
N GLY A 7 2.53 -22.79 -26.18
CA GLY A 7 1.59 -21.95 -26.93
C GLY A 7 2.19 -20.66 -27.47
N GLN A 8 1.44 -19.98 -28.34
CA GLN A 8 1.83 -18.73 -28.99
C GLN A 8 2.18 -17.63 -27.96
N THR A 9 1.49 -17.60 -26.82
CA THR A 9 1.77 -16.66 -25.72
C THR A 9 3.17 -16.85 -25.13
N THR A 10 3.62 -18.11 -24.95
CA THR A 10 4.98 -18.41 -24.44
C THR A 10 6.05 -17.94 -25.43
N HIS A 11 5.82 -18.15 -26.73
CA HIS A 11 6.72 -17.68 -27.78
C HIS A 11 6.76 -16.15 -27.83
N LEU A 12 5.60 -15.49 -27.73
CA LEU A 12 5.50 -14.04 -27.72
C LEU A 12 6.22 -13.43 -26.52
N ALA A 13 6.07 -14.00 -25.32
CA ALA A 13 6.79 -13.58 -24.13
C ALA A 13 8.32 -13.68 -24.32
N ALA A 14 8.82 -14.79 -24.88
CA ALA A 14 10.24 -14.93 -25.22
C ALA A 14 10.72 -13.90 -26.25
N ARG A 15 9.86 -13.49 -27.19
CA ARG A 15 10.19 -12.42 -28.13
C ARG A 15 10.22 -11.04 -27.48
N MET A 16 9.34 -10.77 -26.51
CA MET A 16 9.37 -9.53 -25.75
C MET A 16 10.66 -9.42 -24.94
N GLU A 17 11.12 -10.51 -24.32
CA GLU A 17 12.40 -10.57 -23.60
C GLU A 17 13.59 -10.30 -24.53
N GLN A 18 13.63 -10.91 -25.71
CA GLN A 18 14.69 -10.68 -26.70
C GLN A 18 14.75 -9.26 -27.25
N LEU A 19 13.61 -8.55 -27.26
CA LEU A 19 13.53 -7.15 -27.70
C LEU A 19 13.86 -6.15 -26.59
N ALA A 20 13.78 -6.58 -25.33
CA ALA A 20 14.05 -5.73 -24.18
C ALA A 20 15.56 -5.40 -24.12
N THR A 21 15.88 -4.13 -23.88
CA THR A 21 17.23 -3.74 -23.50
C THR A 21 17.50 -4.12 -22.04
N PRO A 22 18.76 -4.33 -21.63
CA PRO A 22 19.08 -4.63 -20.23
C PRO A 22 18.47 -3.60 -19.27
N GLY A 23 17.70 -4.08 -18.29
CA GLY A 23 17.01 -3.24 -17.30
C GLY A 23 15.63 -2.74 -17.72
N SER A 24 15.17 -3.01 -18.94
CA SER A 24 13.81 -2.70 -19.39
C SER A 24 12.87 -3.90 -19.24
N ILE A 25 11.57 -3.62 -19.15
CA ILE A 25 10.51 -4.63 -19.10
C ILE A 25 9.50 -4.28 -20.19
N LEU A 26 9.31 -5.19 -21.15
CA LEU A 26 8.37 -4.98 -22.26
C LEU A 26 7.07 -5.76 -22.06
N LEU A 27 5.95 -5.12 -22.41
CA LEU A 27 4.60 -5.68 -22.36
C LEU A 27 3.92 -5.57 -23.74
N THR A 28 3.04 -6.51 -24.03
CA THR A 28 2.08 -6.39 -25.13
C THR A 28 0.82 -5.65 -24.66
N ALA A 29 -0.01 -5.21 -25.60
CA ALA A 29 -1.30 -4.58 -25.29
C ALA A 29 -2.21 -5.44 -24.39
N ASP A 30 -2.22 -6.76 -24.60
CA ASP A 30 -3.05 -7.67 -23.80
C ASP A 30 -2.55 -7.80 -22.36
N THR A 31 -1.23 -7.89 -22.17
CA THR A 31 -0.64 -7.89 -20.82
C THR A 31 -0.86 -6.56 -20.12
N LEU A 32 -0.73 -5.44 -20.85
CA LEU A 32 -1.04 -4.11 -20.32
C LEU A 32 -2.50 -4.02 -19.86
N ARG A 33 -3.44 -4.57 -20.63
CA ARG A 33 -4.86 -4.60 -20.25
C ARG A 33 -5.12 -5.38 -18.96
N LEU A 34 -4.28 -6.35 -18.62
CA LEU A 34 -4.38 -7.09 -17.36
C LEU A 34 -3.65 -6.38 -16.21
N ALA A 35 -2.58 -5.67 -16.51
CA ALA A 35 -1.74 -4.95 -15.55
C ALA A 35 -2.10 -3.46 -15.39
N GLU A 36 -3.12 -2.97 -16.09
CA GLU A 36 -3.54 -1.58 -16.08
C GLU A 36 -3.77 -1.06 -14.66
N GLY A 37 -3.25 0.12 -14.37
CA GLY A 37 -3.27 0.72 -13.02
C GLY A 37 -2.12 0.26 -12.11
N TYR A 38 -1.59 -0.94 -12.31
CA TYR A 38 -0.44 -1.46 -11.53
C TYR A 38 0.92 -1.07 -12.06
N VAL A 39 1.00 -0.67 -13.32
CA VAL A 39 2.25 -0.29 -13.97
C VAL A 39 2.07 1.04 -14.70
N GLN A 40 3.11 1.86 -14.66
CA GLN A 40 3.28 2.99 -15.57
C GLN A 40 4.03 2.51 -16.80
N VAL A 41 3.58 2.94 -17.97
CA VAL A 41 4.15 2.48 -19.24
C VAL A 41 4.36 3.63 -20.22
N THR A 42 5.37 3.48 -21.07
CA THR A 42 5.58 4.30 -22.26
C THR A 42 5.30 3.46 -23.51
N PRO A 43 4.46 3.92 -24.45
CA PRO A 43 4.24 3.20 -25.70
C PRO A 43 5.50 3.27 -26.57
N LEU A 44 5.98 2.09 -27.02
CA LEU A 44 7.04 2.00 -28.03
C LEU A 44 6.47 1.86 -29.44
N GLY A 45 5.18 1.53 -29.55
CA GLY A 45 4.44 1.44 -30.80
C GLY A 45 4.41 0.04 -31.43
N PRO A 46 3.86 -0.10 -32.64
CA PRO A 46 3.74 -1.37 -33.33
C PRO A 46 5.13 -1.90 -33.73
N THR A 47 5.50 -3.07 -33.19
CA THR A 47 6.81 -3.70 -33.40
C THR A 47 6.65 -5.02 -34.17
N PRO A 48 7.41 -5.24 -35.26
CA PRO A 48 7.40 -6.53 -35.96
C PRO A 48 7.96 -7.64 -35.06
N VAL A 49 7.17 -8.69 -34.85
CA VAL A 49 7.59 -9.84 -34.04
C VAL A 49 7.66 -11.07 -34.92
N LYS A 50 8.83 -11.73 -34.94
CA LYS A 50 9.05 -12.93 -35.75
C LYS A 50 8.05 -14.03 -35.39
N GLY A 51 7.30 -14.48 -36.40
CA GLY A 51 6.28 -15.52 -36.27
C GLY A 51 4.85 -14.98 -36.19
N LEU A 52 4.67 -13.65 -36.19
CA LEU A 52 3.38 -12.99 -36.30
C LEU A 52 3.31 -12.21 -37.61
N VAL A 53 2.12 -12.21 -38.22
CA VAL A 53 1.87 -11.51 -39.49
C VAL A 53 1.71 -10.01 -39.26
N GLU A 54 1.03 -9.64 -38.18
CA GLU A 54 0.78 -8.25 -37.82
C GLU A 54 1.79 -7.76 -36.75
N PRO A 55 2.25 -6.50 -36.83
CA PRO A 55 3.03 -5.88 -35.77
C PRO A 55 2.26 -5.85 -34.45
N VAL A 56 2.96 -6.09 -33.34
CA VAL A 56 2.36 -6.10 -32.00
C VAL A 56 2.60 -4.75 -31.34
N GLY A 57 1.58 -4.18 -30.70
CA GLY A 57 1.77 -2.99 -29.87
C GLY A 57 2.62 -3.30 -28.65
N VAL A 58 3.79 -2.69 -28.55
CA VAL A 58 4.76 -2.88 -27.46
C VAL A 58 4.78 -1.65 -26.56
N TYR A 59 4.88 -1.90 -25.26
CA TYR A 59 4.95 -0.91 -24.20
C TYR A 59 6.10 -1.25 -23.28
N GLU A 60 6.85 -0.24 -22.84
CA GLU A 60 7.88 -0.39 -21.82
C GLU A 60 7.31 -0.01 -20.46
N VAL A 61 7.53 -0.85 -19.44
CA VAL A 61 7.21 -0.50 -18.04
C VAL A 61 8.27 0.45 -17.52
N THR A 62 7.82 1.64 -17.14
CA THR A 62 8.68 2.70 -16.59
C THR A 62 8.64 2.75 -15.07
N GLY A 63 7.65 2.11 -14.46
CA GLY A 63 7.53 2.05 -13.00
C GLY A 63 6.28 1.33 -12.52
N ALA A 64 6.15 1.22 -11.21
CA ALA A 64 4.92 0.77 -10.58
C ALA A 64 3.84 1.86 -10.69
N GLY A 65 2.61 1.44 -10.97
CA GLY A 65 1.42 2.27 -10.96
C GLY A 65 0.95 2.56 -9.53
N PRO A 66 0.00 3.49 -9.36
CA PRO A 66 -0.50 3.92 -8.05
C PRO A 66 -1.38 2.85 -7.39
N VAL A 67 -1.92 1.90 -8.14
CA VAL A 67 -2.79 0.86 -7.63
C VAL A 67 -1.97 -0.20 -6.90
N ARG A 68 -2.29 -0.42 -5.62
CA ARG A 68 -1.58 -1.37 -4.77
C ARG A 68 -2.30 -2.72 -4.64
N THR A 69 -3.60 -2.80 -4.92
CA THR A 69 -4.39 -4.04 -4.78
C THR A 69 -5.25 -4.39 -6.01
N ARG A 70 -5.59 -5.69 -6.15
CA ARG A 70 -6.57 -6.19 -7.15
C ARG A 70 -7.92 -5.52 -7.06
N PHE A 71 -8.34 -5.23 -5.84
CA PHE A 71 -9.56 -4.52 -5.64
C PHE A 71 -9.48 -3.08 -6.16
N GLN A 72 -8.40 -2.34 -5.86
CA GLN A 72 -8.21 -0.97 -6.34
C GLN A 72 -8.13 -0.89 -7.88
N ALA A 73 -7.49 -1.86 -8.55
CA ALA A 73 -7.45 -1.92 -10.02
C ALA A 73 -8.86 -2.07 -10.61
N THR A 74 -9.67 -2.92 -9.98
CA THR A 74 -11.07 -3.12 -10.37
C THR A 74 -11.91 -1.88 -10.08
N ALA A 75 -11.67 -1.23 -8.93
CA ALA A 75 -12.36 0.00 -8.54
C ALA A 75 -12.14 1.14 -9.53
N ALA A 76 -10.92 1.28 -10.06
CA ALA A 76 -10.59 2.29 -11.07
C ALA A 76 -11.37 2.13 -12.39
N ARG A 77 -11.83 0.91 -12.71
CA ARG A 77 -12.63 0.61 -13.91
C ARG A 77 -14.14 0.82 -13.73
N GLY A 78 -14.56 1.20 -12.53
CA GLY A 78 -15.96 1.30 -12.15
C GLY A 78 -16.46 0.01 -11.50
N LEU A 79 -17.23 0.18 -10.44
CA LEU A 79 -17.73 -0.91 -9.61
C LEU A 79 -19.20 -1.16 -9.89
N THR A 80 -19.61 -2.43 -9.82
CA THR A 80 -21.02 -2.81 -9.87
C THR A 80 -21.76 -2.34 -8.61
N ARG A 81 -23.10 -2.27 -8.69
CA ARG A 81 -23.94 -1.89 -7.55
C ARG A 81 -23.64 -2.77 -6.34
N PHE A 82 -23.39 -2.14 -5.20
CA PHE A 82 -23.22 -2.84 -3.93
C PHE A 82 -24.59 -3.26 -3.36
N VAL A 83 -24.74 -4.53 -2.98
CA VAL A 83 -26.00 -5.12 -2.51
C VAL A 83 -25.78 -6.16 -1.43
N GLY A 84 -26.78 -6.38 -0.56
CA GLY A 84 -26.85 -7.54 0.34
C GLY A 84 -25.90 -7.52 1.54
N ARG A 85 -25.42 -6.34 1.94
CA ARG A 85 -24.42 -6.15 3.02
C ARG A 85 -24.80 -5.05 4.01
N ASP A 86 -26.08 -4.72 4.09
CA ASP A 86 -26.57 -3.62 4.92
C ASP A 86 -26.30 -3.88 6.42
N ALA A 87 -26.45 -5.13 6.87
CA ALA A 87 -26.21 -5.51 8.26
C ALA A 87 -24.73 -5.33 8.68
N GLU A 88 -23.80 -5.75 7.84
CA GLU A 88 -22.36 -5.59 8.06
C GLU A 88 -21.94 -4.11 8.01
N LEU A 89 -22.47 -3.34 7.05
CA LEU A 89 -22.25 -1.90 7.00
C LEU A 89 -22.78 -1.22 8.26
N ASP A 90 -23.95 -1.61 8.76
CA ASP A 90 -24.51 -1.03 9.98
C ASP A 90 -23.70 -1.37 11.23
N GLN A 91 -23.07 -2.56 11.28
CA GLN A 91 -22.11 -2.89 12.35
C GLN A 91 -20.89 -1.96 12.31
N LEU A 92 -20.29 -1.76 11.12
CA LEU A 92 -19.16 -0.85 10.94
C LEU A 92 -19.53 0.59 11.29
N ARG A 93 -20.72 1.05 10.88
CA ARG A 93 -21.23 2.40 11.19
C ARG A 93 -21.42 2.61 12.69
N ARG A 94 -21.96 1.62 13.42
CA ARG A 94 -22.08 1.71 14.88
C ARG A 94 -20.72 1.80 15.56
N ALA A 95 -19.75 1.00 15.12
CA ALA A 95 -18.39 1.08 15.63
C ALA A 95 -17.76 2.46 15.35
N LEU A 96 -17.94 2.98 14.13
CA LEU A 96 -17.46 4.32 13.75
C LEU A 96 -18.05 5.41 14.65
N GLN A 97 -19.35 5.35 14.92
CA GLN A 97 -20.02 6.31 15.79
C GLN A 97 -19.47 6.27 17.22
N LEU A 98 -19.34 5.07 17.81
CA LEU A 98 -18.76 4.90 19.15
C LEU A 98 -17.32 5.43 19.21
N ALA A 99 -16.52 5.16 18.17
CA ALA A 99 -15.15 5.67 18.09
C ALA A 99 -15.13 7.21 17.97
N GLY A 100 -16.06 7.81 17.21
CA GLY A 100 -16.25 9.25 17.13
C GLY A 100 -16.63 9.90 18.47
N ASP A 101 -17.38 9.17 19.31
CA ASP A 101 -17.73 9.58 20.68
C ASP A 101 -16.58 9.34 21.69
N GLY A 102 -15.37 9.02 21.21
CA GLY A 102 -14.18 8.79 22.05
C GLY A 102 -14.07 7.38 22.63
N ARG A 103 -14.97 6.45 22.26
CA ARG A 103 -14.91 5.05 22.68
C ARG A 103 -14.24 4.22 21.59
N GLY A 104 -12.90 4.15 21.64
CA GLY A 104 -12.10 3.40 20.66
C GLY A 104 -12.67 2.00 20.38
N GLN A 105 -12.71 1.62 19.09
CA GLN A 105 -13.27 0.36 18.62
C GLN A 105 -12.22 -0.44 17.85
N VAL A 106 -12.35 -1.76 17.90
CA VAL A 106 -11.60 -2.70 17.05
C VAL A 106 -12.63 -3.61 16.39
N VAL A 107 -12.59 -3.71 15.07
CA VAL A 107 -13.50 -4.56 14.29
C VAL A 107 -12.68 -5.48 13.41
N ALA A 108 -12.97 -6.78 13.47
CA ALA A 108 -12.40 -7.78 12.59
C ALA A 108 -13.42 -8.19 11.53
N VAL A 109 -13.06 -8.02 10.25
CA VAL A 109 -13.88 -8.48 9.12
C VAL A 109 -13.34 -9.81 8.63
N VAL A 110 -14.04 -10.90 8.92
CA VAL A 110 -13.61 -12.27 8.62
C VAL A 110 -14.57 -12.91 7.61
N GLY A 111 -14.03 -13.65 6.65
CA GLY A 111 -14.81 -14.36 5.65
C GLY A 111 -13.92 -14.97 4.57
N GLU A 112 -14.52 -15.83 3.74
CA GLU A 112 -13.81 -16.56 2.69
C GLU A 112 -13.15 -15.63 1.64
N ALA A 113 -12.15 -16.16 0.93
CA ALA A 113 -11.52 -15.44 -0.18
C ALA A 113 -12.57 -15.14 -1.26
N GLY A 114 -12.57 -13.90 -1.78
CA GLY A 114 -13.54 -13.48 -2.81
C GLY A 114 -14.94 -13.13 -2.32
N VAL A 115 -15.27 -13.28 -1.02
CA VAL A 115 -16.62 -13.00 -0.47
C VAL A 115 -17.01 -11.50 -0.46
N GLY A 116 -16.07 -10.61 -0.82
CA GLY A 116 -16.30 -9.17 -0.93
C GLY A 116 -15.86 -8.34 0.29
N LYS A 117 -14.89 -8.79 1.10
CA LYS A 117 -14.37 -8.04 2.26
C LYS A 117 -13.80 -6.67 1.88
N SER A 118 -12.88 -6.60 0.92
CA SER A 118 -12.32 -5.32 0.46
C SER A 118 -13.38 -4.42 -0.18
N ARG A 119 -14.41 -5.01 -0.83
CA ARG A 119 -15.56 -4.25 -1.34
C ARG A 119 -16.38 -3.62 -0.21
N LEU A 120 -16.63 -4.37 0.87
CA LEU A 120 -17.32 -3.86 2.06
C LEU A 120 -16.53 -2.71 2.71
N LEU A 121 -15.22 -2.89 2.90
CA LEU A 121 -14.36 -1.85 3.47
C LEU A 121 -14.31 -0.61 2.58
N TYR A 122 -14.19 -0.78 1.25
CA TYR A 122 -14.24 0.34 0.30
C TYR A 122 -15.54 1.14 0.40
N GLU A 123 -16.69 0.46 0.41
CA GLU A 123 -18.01 1.12 0.53
C GLU A 123 -18.15 1.87 1.86
N PHE A 124 -17.60 1.31 2.93
CA PHE A 124 -17.57 1.96 4.23
C PHE A 124 -16.67 3.21 4.22
N THR A 125 -15.45 3.11 3.70
CA THR A 125 -14.45 4.20 3.71
C THR A 125 -14.75 5.32 2.73
N HIS A 126 -15.45 5.04 1.63
CA HIS A 126 -15.85 6.03 0.63
C HIS A 126 -17.24 6.63 0.90
N SER A 127 -17.86 6.27 2.03
CA SER A 127 -19.13 6.87 2.45
C SER A 127 -18.92 8.28 3.03
N HIS A 128 -19.98 9.09 3.05
CA HIS A 128 -19.93 10.41 3.71
C HIS A 128 -19.63 10.33 5.21
N ARG A 129 -19.78 9.16 5.84
CA ARG A 129 -19.65 8.96 7.29
C ARG A 129 -18.20 9.06 7.76
N THR A 130 -17.24 8.74 6.89
CA THR A 130 -15.80 8.84 7.15
C THR A 130 -15.22 10.18 6.70
N GLN A 131 -16.05 11.11 6.19
CA GLN A 131 -15.59 12.47 5.92
C GLN A 131 -15.15 13.15 7.22
N GLY A 132 -13.98 13.78 7.18
CA GLY A 132 -13.36 14.39 8.37
C GLY A 132 -12.62 13.40 9.28
N TRP A 133 -12.60 12.10 8.94
CA TRP A 133 -11.71 11.14 9.59
C TRP A 133 -10.36 11.13 8.87
N LEU A 134 -9.29 10.95 9.65
CA LEU A 134 -8.02 10.50 9.11
C LEU A 134 -8.11 9.01 8.83
N VAL A 135 -8.27 8.64 7.56
CA VAL A 135 -8.28 7.24 7.12
C VAL A 135 -6.89 6.85 6.66
N LEU A 136 -6.29 5.86 7.33
CA LEU A 136 -5.02 5.26 6.94
C LEU A 136 -5.25 3.78 6.65
N GLU A 137 -4.96 3.39 5.41
CA GLU A 137 -5.09 2.02 4.94
C GLU A 137 -3.69 1.45 4.70
N SER A 138 -3.49 0.23 5.15
CA SER A 138 -2.27 -0.55 4.97
C SER A 138 -2.66 -2.00 4.68
N GLY A 139 -1.92 -2.67 3.79
CA GLY A 139 -2.21 -4.04 3.40
C GLY A 139 -0.94 -4.86 3.30
N SER A 140 -1.01 -6.16 3.60
CA SER A 140 0.09 -7.08 3.33
C SER A 140 -0.01 -7.60 1.88
N VAL A 141 0.94 -7.21 1.03
CA VAL A 141 1.09 -7.82 -0.29
C VAL A 141 1.73 -9.20 -0.10
N SER A 142 1.27 -10.21 -0.84
CA SER A 142 1.72 -11.61 -0.71
C SER A 142 3.24 -11.85 -0.83
N TYR A 143 3.98 -10.88 -1.39
CA TYR A 143 5.45 -10.91 -1.53
C TYR A 143 6.19 -10.09 -0.44
N GLY A 144 5.47 -9.39 0.44
CA GLY A 144 6.02 -8.54 1.49
C GLY A 144 6.51 -9.26 2.75
N LYS A 145 6.42 -10.60 2.80
CA LYS A 145 6.85 -11.43 3.95
C LYS A 145 8.32 -11.27 4.35
N ALA A 146 9.14 -10.60 3.53
CA ALA A 146 10.57 -10.39 3.80
C ALA A 146 10.89 -9.06 4.51
N THR A 147 9.95 -8.11 4.59
CA THR A 147 10.21 -6.79 5.18
C THR A 147 9.44 -6.65 6.49
N ALA A 148 10.18 -6.73 7.61
CA ALA A 148 9.60 -6.52 8.94
C ALA A 148 8.91 -5.15 9.02
N TYR A 149 7.73 -5.09 9.64
CA TYR A 149 6.94 -3.86 9.84
C TYR A 149 6.40 -3.22 8.57
N LEU A 150 6.34 -3.93 7.44
CA LEU A 150 5.82 -3.37 6.19
C LEU A 150 4.46 -2.67 6.35
N PRO A 151 3.48 -3.22 7.11
CA PRO A 151 2.21 -2.53 7.30
C PRO A 151 2.36 -1.18 8.02
N LEU A 152 3.27 -1.08 8.98
CA LEU A 152 3.55 0.15 9.70
C LEU A 152 4.32 1.14 8.80
N ILE A 153 5.26 0.66 7.98
CA ILE A 153 5.96 1.50 6.99
C ILE A 153 4.96 2.15 6.05
N ASP A 154 4.04 1.38 5.48
CA ASP A 154 3.04 1.89 4.52
C ASP A 154 2.10 2.89 5.19
N LEU A 155 1.67 2.59 6.43
CA LEU A 155 0.85 3.51 7.23
C LEU A 155 1.59 4.83 7.48
N LEU A 156 2.87 4.78 7.88
CA LEU A 156 3.67 5.98 8.13
C LEU A 156 3.95 6.75 6.83
N ARG A 157 4.23 6.07 5.72
CA ARG A 157 4.39 6.72 4.40
C ARG A 157 3.12 7.47 4.02
N ALA A 158 1.95 6.84 4.16
CA ALA A 158 0.66 7.48 3.91
C ALA A 158 0.42 8.68 4.84
N TYR A 159 0.68 8.51 6.13
CA TYR A 159 0.48 9.54 7.14
C TYR A 159 1.39 10.77 6.93
N PHE A 160 2.67 10.56 6.67
CA PHE A 160 3.65 11.62 6.41
C PHE A 160 3.62 12.13 4.95
N LYS A 161 2.75 11.56 4.10
CA LYS A 161 2.66 11.87 2.67
C LYS A 161 3.99 11.71 1.93
N VAL A 162 4.72 10.66 2.29
CA VAL A 162 5.95 10.24 1.60
C VAL A 162 5.59 9.60 0.27
N GLN A 163 6.24 10.07 -0.79
CA GLN A 163 6.08 9.60 -2.16
C GLN A 163 7.32 8.79 -2.57
N ASP A 164 7.15 7.92 -3.58
CA ASP A 164 8.24 7.05 -4.07
C ASP A 164 9.41 7.84 -4.68
N HIS A 165 9.18 9.09 -5.09
CA HIS A 165 10.20 9.99 -5.67
C HIS A 165 10.79 10.98 -4.67
N ASP A 166 10.38 10.94 -3.40
CA ASP A 166 10.99 11.80 -2.39
C ASP A 166 12.42 11.35 -2.09
N ASP A 167 13.35 12.30 -2.08
CA ASP A 167 14.69 12.07 -1.57
C ASP A 167 14.72 12.01 -0.02
N GLN A 168 15.84 11.53 0.54
CA GLN A 168 16.01 11.38 1.99
C GLN A 168 15.82 12.69 2.76
N ARG A 169 16.15 13.84 2.16
CA ARG A 169 16.00 15.14 2.78
C ARG A 169 14.52 15.53 2.84
N GLN A 170 13.78 15.35 1.75
CA GLN A 170 12.35 15.60 1.68
C GLN A 170 11.57 14.73 2.65
N ILE A 171 11.91 13.44 2.76
CA ILE A 171 11.30 12.52 3.75
C ILE A 171 11.57 13.04 5.17
N ARG A 172 12.82 13.42 5.47
CA ARG A 172 13.18 13.97 6.78
C ARG A 172 12.38 15.21 7.14
N GLU A 173 12.29 16.18 6.22
CA GLU A 173 11.54 17.42 6.40
C GLU A 173 10.05 17.14 6.63
N LYS A 174 9.44 16.22 5.87
CA LYS A 174 8.03 15.82 6.05
C LYS A 174 7.77 15.18 7.41
N VAL A 175 8.61 14.22 7.82
CA VAL A 175 8.47 13.50 9.09
C VAL A 175 8.62 14.48 10.26
N ILE A 176 9.75 15.18 10.35
CA ILE A 176 10.04 16.08 11.47
C ILE A 176 9.03 17.22 11.52
N GLY A 177 8.73 17.85 10.38
CA GLY A 177 7.79 18.95 10.29
C GLY A 177 6.38 18.55 10.75
N LYS A 178 5.88 17.39 10.31
CA LYS A 178 4.55 16.90 10.70
C LYS A 178 4.49 16.52 12.18
N LEU A 179 5.53 15.90 12.74
CA LEU A 179 5.58 15.57 14.17
C LEU A 179 5.54 16.83 15.04
N ILE A 180 6.40 17.81 14.74
CA ILE A 180 6.49 19.06 15.50
C ILE A 180 5.18 19.87 15.38
N ALA A 181 4.58 19.89 14.19
CA ALA A 181 3.30 20.57 13.97
C ALA A 181 2.14 19.92 14.74
N LEU A 182 2.18 18.60 14.93
CA LEU A 182 1.21 17.88 15.73
C LEU A 182 1.44 18.10 17.23
N ASP A 183 2.66 17.81 17.71
CA ASP A 183 3.07 17.96 19.09
C ASP A 183 4.60 17.88 19.22
N ARG A 184 5.24 18.91 19.78
CA ARG A 184 6.70 18.92 20.01
C ARG A 184 7.21 17.75 20.85
N SER A 185 6.39 17.19 21.73
CA SER A 185 6.77 16.00 22.52
C SER A 185 6.99 14.75 21.67
N LEU A 186 6.57 14.76 20.39
CA LEU A 186 6.78 13.68 19.44
C LEU A 186 8.12 13.75 18.71
N GLU A 187 8.85 14.87 18.79
CA GLU A 187 10.14 15.07 18.12
C GLU A 187 11.18 13.95 18.41
N PRO A 188 11.29 13.41 19.65
CA PRO A 188 12.20 12.29 19.94
C PRO A 188 11.87 11.00 19.18
N PHE A 189 10.67 10.87 18.60
CA PHE A 189 10.27 9.73 17.78
C PHE A 189 10.54 9.94 16.28
N SER A 190 11.19 11.05 15.89
CA SER A 190 11.65 11.24 14.52
C SER A 190 12.67 10.18 14.10
N ALA A 191 13.66 9.90 14.95
CA ALA A 191 14.69 8.88 14.72
C ALA A 191 14.12 7.48 14.37
N PRO A 192 13.21 6.88 15.18
CA PRO A 192 12.64 5.58 14.84
C PRO A 192 11.86 5.57 13.52
N PHE A 193 11.09 6.62 13.22
CA PHE A 193 10.33 6.69 11.97
C PHE A 193 11.24 6.85 10.75
N LEU A 194 12.28 7.70 10.85
CA LEU A 194 13.26 7.86 9.78
C LEU A 194 14.02 6.55 9.52
N GLY A 195 14.43 5.85 10.58
CA GLY A 195 15.05 4.54 10.44
C GLY A 195 14.14 3.51 9.77
N LEU A 196 12.83 3.53 10.07
CA LEU A 196 11.86 2.62 9.44
C LEU A 196 11.60 2.97 7.97
N LEU A 197 11.73 4.25 7.60
CA LEU A 197 11.57 4.75 6.23
C LEU A 197 12.86 4.73 5.40
N ASP A 198 13.89 4.04 5.89
CA ASP A 198 15.21 3.90 5.25
C ASP A 198 15.93 5.26 5.02
N VAL A 199 15.75 6.19 5.95
CA VAL A 199 16.46 7.47 6.00
C VAL A 199 17.56 7.41 7.06
N PRO A 200 18.83 7.73 6.72
CA PRO A 200 19.92 7.76 7.69
C PRO A 200 19.60 8.63 8.91
N VAL A 201 19.93 8.16 10.11
CA VAL A 201 19.60 8.85 11.36
C VAL A 201 20.88 9.28 12.07
N ASP A 202 21.13 10.59 12.16
CA ASP A 202 22.25 11.19 12.87
C ASP A 202 21.93 11.42 14.36
N ASP A 203 21.45 10.38 15.04
CA ASP A 203 21.14 10.39 16.47
C ASP A 203 21.98 9.30 17.16
N THR A 204 22.95 9.73 17.97
CA THR A 204 23.89 8.82 18.65
C THR A 204 23.19 7.92 19.66
N VAL A 205 22.10 8.40 20.29
CA VAL A 205 21.31 7.61 21.23
C VAL A 205 20.58 6.51 20.47
N TRP A 206 19.94 6.83 19.34
CA TRP A 206 19.28 5.85 18.48
C TRP A 206 20.26 4.81 17.90
N GLN A 207 21.41 5.25 17.42
CA GLN A 207 22.44 4.38 16.88
C GLN A 207 23.01 3.42 17.94
N ALA A 208 23.07 3.85 19.20
CA ALA A 208 23.53 3.01 20.31
C ALA A 208 22.50 1.97 20.80
N LEU A 209 21.24 2.05 20.38
CA LEU A 209 20.21 1.09 20.79
C LEU A 209 20.38 -0.26 20.10
N ASP A 210 20.16 -1.33 20.87
CA ASP A 210 20.05 -2.68 20.34
C ASP A 210 18.74 -2.86 19.53
N PRO A 211 18.66 -3.84 18.62
CA PRO A 211 17.47 -4.07 17.80
C PRO A 211 16.14 -4.18 18.58
N PRO A 212 16.04 -4.87 19.74
CA PRO A 212 14.81 -4.91 20.52
C PRO A 212 14.40 -3.55 21.10
N GLN A 213 15.38 -2.73 21.50
CA GLN A 213 15.11 -1.38 22.02
C GLN A 213 14.66 -0.43 20.91
N ARG A 214 15.24 -0.55 19.71
CA ARG A 214 14.78 0.18 18.52
C ARG A 214 13.34 -0.18 18.19
N ARG A 215 13.00 -1.48 18.17
CA ARG A 215 11.62 -1.96 18.01
C ARG A 215 10.67 -1.34 19.02
N GLN A 216 11.00 -1.43 20.31
CA GLN A 216 10.18 -0.88 21.39
C GLN A 216 9.92 0.61 21.17
N ARG A 217 10.95 1.39 20.84
CA ARG A 217 10.82 2.83 20.58
C ARG A 217 9.98 3.14 19.34
N THR A 218 10.08 2.34 18.28
CA THR A 218 9.24 2.49 17.08
C THR A 218 7.77 2.26 17.42
N LEU A 219 7.44 1.20 18.15
CA LEU A 219 6.06 0.89 18.56
C LEU A 219 5.50 1.96 19.51
N ASP A 220 6.29 2.39 20.49
CA ASP A 220 5.91 3.46 21.41
C ASP A 220 5.68 4.79 20.68
N GLY A 221 6.52 5.09 19.69
CA GLY A 221 6.37 6.25 18.82
C GLY A 221 5.09 6.18 18.02
N ALA A 222 4.83 5.07 17.32
CA ALA A 222 3.61 4.87 16.54
C ALA A 222 2.34 4.99 17.40
N LYS A 223 2.34 4.38 18.58
CA LYS A 223 1.24 4.50 19.55
C LYS A 223 1.00 5.94 19.97
N ARG A 224 2.04 6.67 20.38
CA ARG A 224 1.92 8.07 20.81
C ARG A 224 1.46 8.99 19.68
N LEU A 225 1.98 8.77 18.47
CA LEU A 225 1.57 9.48 17.27
C LEU A 225 0.08 9.34 17.03
N LEU A 226 -0.42 8.10 16.97
CA LEU A 226 -1.83 7.81 16.68
C LEU A 226 -2.76 8.29 17.80
N LEU A 227 -2.36 8.14 19.06
CA LEU A 227 -3.13 8.66 20.20
C LEU A 227 -3.19 10.19 20.22
N ARG A 228 -2.11 10.86 19.79
CA ARG A 228 -2.09 12.32 19.73
C ARG A 228 -2.94 12.83 18.57
N GLU A 229 -2.85 12.19 17.41
CA GLU A 229 -3.67 12.51 16.25
C GLU A 229 -5.17 12.31 16.56
N SER A 230 -5.52 11.23 17.29
CA SER A 230 -6.91 10.95 17.68
C SER A 230 -7.54 11.96 18.62
N GLN A 231 -6.73 12.79 19.29
CA GLN A 231 -7.22 13.91 20.11
C GLN A 231 -7.59 15.14 19.27
N LEU A 232 -7.07 15.25 18.03
CA LEU A 232 -7.36 16.36 17.13
C LEU A 232 -8.47 16.03 16.14
N GLN A 233 -8.48 14.80 15.65
CA GLN A 233 -9.45 14.30 14.67
C GLN A 233 -9.67 12.81 14.85
N PRO A 234 -10.84 12.27 14.52
CA PRO A 234 -11.06 10.84 14.62
C PRO A 234 -10.20 10.08 13.58
N VAL A 235 -9.61 8.96 13.99
CA VAL A 235 -8.67 8.17 13.18
C VAL A 235 -9.26 6.80 12.90
N LEU A 236 -9.25 6.40 11.62
CA LEU A 236 -9.65 5.08 11.16
C LEU A 236 -8.42 4.39 10.55
N LEU A 237 -7.97 3.31 11.19
CA LEU A 237 -6.87 2.47 10.72
C LEU A 237 -7.43 1.20 10.11
N ILE A 238 -7.00 0.87 8.90
CA ILE A 238 -7.43 -0.31 8.17
C ILE A 238 -6.20 -1.13 7.83
N PHE A 239 -6.22 -2.39 8.28
CA PHE A 239 -5.19 -3.36 7.97
C PHE A 239 -5.81 -4.50 7.18
N GLU A 240 -5.52 -4.58 5.88
CA GLU A 240 -5.95 -5.68 5.02
C GLU A 240 -4.96 -6.85 5.07
N ASP A 241 -5.48 -8.06 4.83
CA ASP A 241 -4.68 -9.27 4.67
C ASP A 241 -3.74 -9.61 5.86
N LEU A 242 -4.21 -9.35 7.09
CA LEU A 242 -3.50 -9.66 8.34
C LEU A 242 -3.03 -11.13 8.47
N HIS A 243 -3.63 -12.08 7.75
CA HIS A 243 -3.17 -13.46 7.71
C HIS A 243 -1.81 -13.64 6.99
N TRP A 244 -1.36 -12.63 6.25
CA TRP A 244 -0.03 -12.54 5.64
C TRP A 244 0.89 -11.58 6.41
N ILE A 245 0.49 -11.08 7.58
CA ILE A 245 1.35 -10.22 8.38
C ILE A 245 2.55 -11.02 8.89
N ASP A 246 3.72 -10.39 8.90
CA ASP A 246 4.90 -10.99 9.51
C ASP A 246 4.66 -11.20 11.03
N SER A 247 5.43 -12.09 11.66
CA SER A 247 5.33 -12.31 13.11
C SER A 247 5.89 -11.16 13.94
N GLU A 248 6.41 -10.10 13.31
CA GLU A 248 7.11 -9.00 13.96
C GLU A 248 6.24 -7.74 14.13
N THR A 249 5.13 -7.64 13.41
CA THR A 249 4.14 -6.55 13.45
C THR A 249 2.99 -6.88 14.41
#